data_AF-A0A0P7N7E1-F1
#
_entry.id   AF-A0A0P7N7E1-F1
#
_cell.length_a   1.000
_cell.length_b   1.000
_cell.length_c   1.000
_cell.angle_alpha   90.00
_cell.angle_beta   90.00
_cell.angle_gamma   90.00
#
_symmetry.space_group_name_H-M   'P 1'
#
loop_
_entity.id
_entity.type
_entity.pdbx_description
1 polymer ?
#
loop_
_entity_poly.entity_id
_entity_poly.type
_entity_poly.pdbx_seq_one_letter_code
_entity_poly.pdbx_strand_id
1 'polypeptide(L)'
;MNNKKKLALLSLVAVPSLLYSAPASAADMTGHTNMAYIYNTSYYSANVSNVVQMINNINNTTATFQTNLEAALKAYNALTELEKQYVTNYSTLSAHQQTRISYRKLAAQIEEKLNSVESTSVNYYQNVIETRDWYNTLNAAQKSFVSTSAQKILTSYIAPNTTVDKVVNKIRLINSSRLTFHKDVADARAELNALRKFSNVSLPVGVEQLLLDAEQLVLTDKAAAKEVENAIAALSPKTSTVQDVQVVKTAFEALTPVQQQLVPNVWTLVDFVQGKYTLPTKDNVPKTPVLSDIAAIPGKTTAMTKSKNTYKAKINVAGSEIDTERFILTTKDKMTIIIPPLYTLVNEDEGVMDIQVTKKGNRVTLQATLNKEPVTFDANMEVIIEGLSANSSIYRTNDFGKRVLADFIVSGNRHIIQTTTPGTFQIIRN
;
A
#
# COMPACT_ATOMS: atom_id res chain seq x y z
N MET A 1 13.61 -13.94 13.16
CA MET A 1 15.04 -13.61 12.99
C MET A 1 15.23 -12.87 11.68
N ASN A 2 15.97 -11.79 11.74
CA ASN A 2 15.98 -10.67 10.79
C ASN A 2 16.60 -11.03 9.43
N ASN A 3 15.82 -10.87 8.36
CA ASN A 3 16.36 -10.65 7.02
C ASN A 3 16.16 -9.18 6.65
N LYS A 4 17.14 -8.34 7.02
CA LYS A 4 17.30 -7.01 6.46
C LYS A 4 18.72 -6.86 5.92
N LYS A 5 18.75 -6.85 4.58
CA LYS A 5 19.58 -5.99 3.73
C LYS A 5 21.10 -6.21 3.79
N LYS A 6 21.55 -7.01 2.81
CA LYS A 6 22.87 -6.93 2.20
C LYS A 6 23.21 -5.47 1.85
N LEU A 7 24.22 -4.92 2.50
CA LEU A 7 24.89 -3.69 2.09
C LEU A 7 26.38 -3.80 2.48
N ALA A 8 27.20 -4.35 1.58
CA ALA A 8 28.67 -4.39 1.59
C ALA A 8 29.08 -5.30 0.40
N LEU A 9 29.92 -4.97 -0.58
CA LEU A 9 30.80 -3.84 -0.85
C LEU A 9 30.88 -3.73 -2.39
N LEU A 10 30.51 -2.58 -2.97
CA LEU A 10 31.08 -2.16 -4.25
C LEU A 10 32.46 -1.58 -3.93
N SER A 11 33.51 -2.40 -4.01
CA SER A 11 34.86 -1.88 -4.04
C SER A 11 35.13 -1.33 -5.45
N LEU A 12 35.04 0.00 -5.58
CA LEU A 12 35.80 0.75 -6.56
C LEU A 12 37.26 0.26 -6.49
N VAL A 13 37.76 -0.35 -7.56
CA VAL A 13 39.20 -0.39 -7.78
C VAL A 13 39.46 0.47 -9.02
N ALA A 14 40.03 1.62 -8.74
CA ALA A 14 40.57 2.56 -9.69
C ALA A 14 41.50 1.83 -10.68
N VAL A 15 41.29 2.08 -11.96
CA VAL A 15 42.26 1.80 -13.01
C VAL A 15 43.40 2.82 -12.85
N PRO A 16 44.67 2.40 -12.65
CA PRO A 16 45.77 3.31 -12.87
C PRO A 16 45.92 3.48 -14.39
N SER A 17 45.57 4.66 -14.88
CA SER A 17 45.97 5.17 -16.19
C SER A 17 47.50 5.21 -16.22
N LEU A 18 48.13 4.23 -16.88
CA LEU A 18 49.54 4.36 -17.23
C LEU A 18 49.65 5.33 -18.40
N LEU A 19 50.26 6.47 -18.08
CA LEU A 19 50.58 7.56 -18.97
C LEU A 19 51.44 7.08 -20.13
N TYR A 20 50.99 7.45 -21.32
CA TYR A 20 51.74 7.39 -22.57
C TYR A 20 52.81 8.50 -22.53
N SER A 21 54.09 8.14 -22.41
CA SER A 21 55.19 9.06 -22.74
C SER A 21 55.73 8.70 -24.12
N ALA A 22 55.60 9.66 -25.03
CA ALA A 22 56.29 9.67 -26.32
C ALA A 22 57.81 9.84 -26.12
N PRO A 23 58.66 9.42 -27.08
CA PRO A 23 60.11 9.54 -26.94
C PRO A 23 60.56 10.97 -27.23
N ALA A 24 61.40 11.51 -26.36
CA ALA A 24 62.20 12.69 -26.65
C ALA A 24 63.50 12.27 -27.35
N SER A 25 63.87 13.03 -28.37
CA SER A 25 65.05 12.85 -29.22
C SER A 25 66.36 13.07 -28.46
N ALA A 26 67.40 12.48 -29.03
CA ALA A 26 68.81 12.55 -28.63
C ALA A 26 69.35 13.96 -28.39
N ALA A 27 70.21 14.08 -27.37
CA ALA A 27 71.40 14.93 -27.36
C ALA A 27 72.42 14.39 -26.34
N ASP A 28 73.49 13.83 -26.90
CA ASP A 28 74.91 13.99 -26.53
C ASP A 28 75.33 14.00 -25.04
N MET A 29 76.08 12.97 -24.62
CA MET A 29 77.24 13.14 -23.75
C MET A 29 78.24 12.00 -23.98
N THR A 30 79.43 12.41 -24.40
CA THR A 30 80.60 11.62 -24.77
C THR A 30 81.36 11.13 -23.54
N GLY A 31 81.78 9.86 -23.58
CA GLY A 31 82.69 9.25 -22.60
C GLY A 31 83.16 7.87 -23.08
N HIS A 32 84.24 7.84 -23.87
CA HIS A 32 84.93 6.63 -24.31
C HIS A 32 85.52 5.86 -23.10
N THR A 33 85.61 4.53 -23.03
CA THR A 33 86.32 3.65 -23.97
C THR A 33 85.95 2.17 -23.73
N ASN A 34 86.04 1.40 -24.82
CA ASN A 34 86.15 -0.06 -24.90
C ASN A 34 84.91 -0.91 -24.63
N MET A 35 83.84 -0.66 -25.40
CA MET A 35 82.97 -1.76 -25.83
C MET A 35 83.75 -2.65 -26.80
N ALA A 36 84.24 -3.78 -26.28
CA ALA A 36 84.58 -4.90 -27.13
C ALA A 36 83.33 -5.28 -27.93
N TYR A 37 83.42 -5.11 -29.25
CA TYR A 37 82.49 -5.68 -30.21
C TYR A 37 82.36 -7.18 -29.96
N ILE A 38 81.32 -7.58 -29.23
CA ILE A 38 80.71 -8.89 -29.40
C ILE A 38 79.42 -8.64 -30.17
N TYR A 39 79.57 -8.61 -31.50
CA TYR A 39 78.49 -9.05 -32.38
C TYR A 39 78.20 -10.51 -32.03
N ASN A 40 77.21 -10.75 -31.14
CA ASN A 40 76.61 -12.08 -31.00
C ASN A 40 75.15 -12.01 -31.47
N THR A 41 75.01 -11.94 -32.78
CA THR A 41 73.78 -12.25 -33.54
C THR A 41 73.59 -13.76 -33.71
N SER A 42 73.93 -14.61 -32.72
CA SER A 42 73.78 -16.08 -32.85
C SER A 42 73.69 -16.88 -31.54
N TYR A 43 73.03 -16.36 -30.50
CA TYR A 43 72.57 -17.22 -29.39
C TYR A 43 71.05 -17.15 -29.21
N TYR A 44 70.32 -17.40 -30.31
CA TYR A 44 68.95 -17.89 -30.17
C TYR A 44 69.07 -19.34 -29.69
N SER A 45 69.10 -19.56 -28.36
CA SER A 45 69.12 -20.93 -27.85
C SER A 45 67.90 -21.66 -28.41
N ALA A 46 68.06 -22.90 -28.87
CA ALA A 46 66.96 -23.68 -29.41
C ALA A 46 65.76 -23.73 -28.43
N ASN A 47 66.04 -23.63 -27.13
CA ASN A 47 65.05 -23.55 -26.06
C ASN A 47 64.23 -22.26 -26.11
N VAL A 48 64.87 -21.09 -26.27
CA VAL A 48 64.17 -19.79 -26.40
C VAL A 48 63.25 -19.80 -27.63
N SER A 49 63.76 -20.27 -28.78
CA SER A 49 62.98 -20.38 -30.02
C SER A 49 61.74 -21.23 -29.85
N ASN A 50 61.90 -22.41 -29.23
CA ASN A 50 60.82 -23.33 -28.94
C ASN A 50 59.75 -22.68 -28.05
N VAL A 51 60.14 -21.99 -26.98
CA VAL A 51 59.20 -21.28 -26.09
C VAL A 51 58.42 -20.20 -26.84
N VAL A 52 59.08 -19.38 -27.66
CA VAL A 52 58.42 -18.35 -28.47
C VAL A 52 57.38 -18.98 -29.40
N GLN A 53 57.70 -20.08 -30.07
CA GLN A 53 56.77 -20.81 -30.92
C GLN A 53 55.59 -21.40 -30.13
N MET A 54 55.84 -22.03 -28.97
CA MET A 54 54.80 -22.59 -28.12
C MET A 54 53.80 -21.51 -27.68
N ILE A 55 54.29 -20.33 -27.28
CA ILE A 55 53.44 -19.19 -26.91
C ILE A 55 52.59 -18.71 -28.09
N ASN A 56 53.19 -18.58 -29.28
CA ASN A 56 52.46 -18.15 -30.50
C ASN A 56 51.37 -19.15 -30.93
N ASN A 57 51.55 -20.43 -30.60
CA ASN A 57 50.60 -21.50 -30.93
C ASN A 57 49.44 -21.62 -29.92
N ILE A 58 49.42 -20.82 -28.85
CA ILE A 58 48.32 -20.82 -27.89
C ILE A 58 47.10 -20.16 -28.55
N ASN A 59 46.03 -20.94 -28.71
CA ASN A 59 44.74 -20.45 -29.15
C ASN A 59 43.74 -20.54 -28.00
N ASN A 60 43.20 -19.40 -27.56
CA ASN A 60 42.26 -19.32 -26.45
C ASN A 60 40.80 -19.63 -26.83
N THR A 61 40.54 -20.14 -28.03
CA THR A 61 39.20 -20.53 -28.48
C THR A 61 39.04 -22.05 -28.63
N THR A 62 40.15 -22.80 -28.67
CA THR A 62 40.18 -24.26 -28.87
C THR A 62 40.25 -25.03 -27.55
N ALA A 63 39.75 -26.26 -27.53
CA ALA A 63 39.80 -27.12 -26.34
C ALA A 63 41.24 -27.44 -25.86
N THR A 64 42.23 -27.30 -26.74
CA THR A 64 43.67 -27.48 -26.44
C THR A 64 44.31 -26.31 -25.71
N PHE A 65 43.58 -25.19 -25.50
CA PHE A 65 44.10 -23.97 -24.87
C PHE A 65 44.84 -24.24 -23.56
N GLN A 66 44.22 -24.99 -22.63
CA GLN A 66 44.79 -25.24 -21.32
C GLN A 66 46.11 -26.03 -21.43
N THR A 67 46.11 -27.10 -22.22
CA THR A 67 47.28 -27.96 -22.42
C THR A 67 48.42 -27.19 -23.09
N ASN A 68 48.14 -26.41 -24.13
CA ASN A 68 49.16 -25.60 -24.81
C ASN A 68 49.72 -24.50 -23.88
N LEU A 69 48.87 -23.86 -23.08
CA LEU A 69 49.31 -22.87 -22.09
C LEU A 69 50.18 -23.50 -21.00
N GLU A 70 49.80 -24.65 -20.45
CA GLU A 70 50.59 -25.37 -19.45
C GLU A 70 51.94 -25.81 -20.01
N ALA A 71 51.98 -26.30 -21.25
CA ALA A 71 53.21 -26.68 -21.93
C ALA A 71 54.14 -25.46 -22.14
N ALA A 72 53.60 -24.33 -22.61
CA ALA A 72 54.37 -23.10 -22.79
C ALA A 72 54.90 -22.53 -21.45
N LEU A 73 54.09 -22.56 -20.39
CA LEU A 73 54.51 -22.15 -19.04
C LEU A 73 55.63 -23.03 -18.52
N LYS A 74 55.50 -24.35 -18.67
CA LYS A 74 56.53 -25.32 -18.25
C LYS A 74 57.84 -25.07 -19.01
N ALA A 75 57.78 -24.88 -20.32
CA ALA A 75 58.94 -24.61 -21.15
C ALA A 75 59.61 -23.27 -20.79
N TYR A 76 58.82 -22.21 -20.59
CA TYR A 76 59.33 -20.91 -20.13
C TYR A 76 60.00 -20.98 -18.76
N ASN A 77 59.41 -21.71 -17.82
CA ASN A 77 59.96 -21.87 -16.47
C ASN A 77 61.24 -22.71 -16.42
N ALA A 78 61.47 -23.55 -17.44
CA ALA A 78 62.69 -24.35 -17.57
C ALA A 78 63.88 -23.55 -18.15
N LEU A 79 63.63 -22.37 -18.72
CA LEU A 79 64.69 -21.49 -19.21
C LEU A 79 65.51 -20.92 -18.06
N THR A 80 66.80 -20.68 -18.32
CA THR A 80 67.65 -19.89 -17.42
C THR A 80 67.20 -18.42 -17.37
N GLU A 81 67.62 -17.69 -16.33
CA GLU A 81 67.27 -16.26 -16.19
C GLU A 81 67.78 -15.40 -17.36
N LEU A 82 68.91 -15.75 -17.97
CA LEU A 82 69.41 -15.09 -19.19
C LEU A 82 68.51 -15.42 -20.39
N GLU A 83 68.16 -16.69 -20.59
CA GLU A 83 67.29 -17.11 -21.69
C GLU A 83 65.89 -16.49 -21.63
N LYS A 84 65.33 -16.31 -20.42
CA LYS A 84 64.02 -15.66 -20.24
C LYS A 84 63.99 -14.22 -20.76
N GLN A 85 65.11 -13.50 -20.70
CA GLN A 85 65.21 -12.12 -21.21
C GLN A 85 65.08 -12.05 -22.74
N TYR A 86 65.34 -13.17 -23.44
CA TYR A 86 65.23 -13.26 -24.90
C TYR A 86 63.85 -13.74 -25.39
N VAL A 87 62.92 -14.08 -24.49
CA VAL A 87 61.54 -14.47 -24.86
C VAL A 87 60.71 -13.22 -25.15
N THR A 88 60.65 -12.84 -26.43
CA THR A 88 60.04 -11.58 -26.88
C THR A 88 58.53 -11.49 -26.70
N ASN A 89 57.83 -12.63 -26.62
CA ASN A 89 56.36 -12.71 -26.52
C ASN A 89 55.85 -13.11 -25.12
N TYR A 90 56.64 -12.88 -24.07
CA TYR A 90 56.22 -13.16 -22.69
C TYR A 90 54.93 -12.41 -22.28
N SER A 91 54.71 -11.20 -22.82
CA SER A 91 53.46 -10.44 -22.59
C SER A 91 52.23 -11.21 -23.07
N THR A 92 52.31 -11.89 -24.21
CA THR A 92 51.25 -12.77 -24.73
C THR A 92 51.00 -13.96 -23.80
N LEU A 93 52.06 -14.59 -23.28
CA LEU A 93 51.93 -15.67 -22.30
C LEU A 93 51.21 -15.20 -21.03
N SER A 94 51.56 -14.01 -20.52
CA SER A 94 50.88 -13.39 -19.37
C SER A 94 49.39 -13.12 -19.65
N ALA A 95 49.05 -12.61 -20.83
CA ALA A 95 47.65 -12.40 -21.24
C ALA A 95 46.85 -13.73 -21.29
N HIS A 96 47.46 -14.81 -21.75
CA HIS A 96 46.83 -16.14 -21.71
C HIS A 96 46.65 -16.68 -20.28
N GLN A 97 47.61 -16.43 -19.38
CA GLN A 97 47.43 -16.76 -17.95
C GLN A 97 46.22 -16.02 -17.35
N GLN A 98 46.05 -14.75 -17.68
CA GLN A 98 44.89 -13.97 -17.23
C GLN A 98 43.58 -14.48 -17.85
N THR A 99 43.60 -14.86 -19.12
CA THR A 99 42.46 -15.50 -19.81
C THR A 99 42.03 -16.79 -19.10
N ARG A 100 42.99 -17.63 -18.69
CA ARG A 100 42.73 -18.85 -17.90
C ARG A 100 42.02 -18.54 -16.58
N ILE A 101 42.40 -17.47 -15.88
CA ILE A 101 41.73 -17.06 -14.63
C ILE A 101 40.28 -16.67 -14.91
N SER A 102 40.03 -15.91 -15.97
CA SER A 102 38.67 -15.53 -16.39
C SER A 102 37.81 -16.74 -16.74
N TYR A 103 38.36 -17.73 -17.46
CA TYR A 103 37.63 -18.96 -17.81
C TYR A 103 37.33 -19.83 -16.58
N ARG A 104 38.25 -19.91 -15.62
CA ARG A 104 37.99 -20.59 -14.33
C ARG A 104 36.86 -19.91 -13.54
N LYS A 105 36.82 -18.57 -13.50
CA LYS A 105 35.73 -17.83 -12.84
C LYS A 105 34.39 -18.08 -13.52
N LEU A 106 34.36 -18.07 -14.85
CA LEU A 106 33.17 -18.36 -15.63
C LEU A 106 32.66 -19.79 -15.36
N ALA A 107 33.55 -20.79 -15.35
CA ALA A 107 33.20 -22.17 -15.03
C ALA A 107 32.63 -22.30 -13.60
N ALA A 108 33.25 -21.64 -12.61
CA ALA A 108 32.75 -21.63 -11.24
C ALA A 108 31.33 -21.03 -11.13
N GLN A 109 31.02 -19.98 -11.91
CA GLN A 109 29.68 -19.40 -11.95
C GLN A 109 28.65 -20.37 -12.56
N ILE A 110 29.02 -21.14 -13.59
CA ILE A 110 28.15 -22.19 -14.15
C ILE A 110 27.84 -23.25 -13.09
N GLU A 111 28.86 -23.69 -12.35
CA GLU A 111 28.73 -24.71 -11.31
C GLU A 111 27.90 -24.21 -10.12
N GLU A 112 28.15 -22.97 -9.67
CA GLU A 112 27.34 -22.33 -8.64
C GLU A 112 25.88 -22.22 -9.07
N LYS A 113 25.62 -21.79 -10.31
CA LYS A 113 24.26 -21.72 -10.84
C LYS A 113 23.59 -23.09 -10.83
N LEU A 114 24.26 -24.15 -11.29
CA LEU A 114 23.72 -25.52 -11.24
C LEU A 114 23.44 -26.01 -9.81
N ASN A 115 24.31 -25.68 -8.86
CA ASN A 115 24.18 -26.11 -7.46
C ASN A 115 23.22 -25.24 -6.63
N SER A 116 22.81 -24.08 -7.14
CA SER A 116 21.93 -23.14 -6.42
C SER A 116 20.49 -23.65 -6.22
N VAL A 117 20.09 -24.69 -6.95
CA VAL A 117 18.74 -25.26 -6.91
C VAL A 117 18.82 -26.76 -6.70
N GLU A 118 18.17 -27.26 -5.65
CA GLU A 118 18.05 -28.71 -5.41
C GLU A 118 17.34 -29.39 -6.57
N SER A 119 17.77 -30.62 -6.91
CA SER A 119 17.21 -31.39 -8.03
C SER A 119 15.73 -31.74 -7.88
N THR A 120 15.19 -31.68 -6.66
CA THR A 120 13.78 -31.90 -6.32
C THR A 120 12.93 -30.63 -6.43
N SER A 121 13.55 -29.46 -6.61
CA SER A 121 12.85 -28.19 -6.73
C SER A 121 12.13 -28.08 -8.08
N VAL A 122 10.95 -27.45 -8.09
CA VAL A 122 10.18 -27.13 -9.31
C VAL A 122 10.98 -26.27 -10.29
N ASN A 123 11.91 -25.44 -9.77
CA ASN A 123 12.74 -24.54 -10.57
C ASN A 123 14.03 -25.20 -11.09
N TYR A 124 14.33 -26.44 -10.71
CA TYR A 124 15.58 -27.11 -11.09
C TYR A 124 15.73 -27.22 -12.60
N TYR A 125 14.67 -27.70 -13.27
CA TYR A 125 14.68 -27.88 -14.71
C TYR A 125 14.93 -26.54 -15.43
N GLN A 126 14.23 -25.48 -15.01
CA GLN A 126 14.43 -24.13 -15.55
C GLN A 126 15.89 -23.68 -15.42
N ASN A 127 16.44 -23.85 -14.21
CA ASN A 127 17.80 -23.45 -13.92
C ASN A 127 18.81 -24.20 -14.79
N VAL A 128 18.63 -25.51 -15.00
CA VAL A 128 19.51 -26.30 -15.87
C VAL A 128 19.39 -25.86 -17.33
N ILE A 129 18.18 -25.61 -17.85
CA ILE A 129 18.01 -25.17 -19.25
C ILE A 129 18.67 -23.80 -19.50
N GLU A 130 18.44 -22.81 -18.64
CA GLU A 130 19.11 -21.50 -18.79
C GLU A 130 20.63 -21.63 -18.72
N THR A 131 21.13 -22.50 -17.84
CA THR A 131 22.56 -22.73 -17.71
C THR A 131 23.12 -23.49 -18.91
N ARG A 132 22.33 -24.40 -19.50
CA ARG A 132 22.64 -25.10 -20.74
C ARG A 132 22.71 -24.13 -21.92
N ASP A 133 21.76 -23.21 -22.03
CA ASP A 133 21.77 -22.18 -23.06
C ASP A 133 23.01 -21.30 -22.93
N TRP A 134 23.33 -20.84 -21.71
CA TRP A 134 24.56 -20.10 -21.45
C TRP A 134 25.80 -20.94 -21.80
N TYR A 135 25.90 -22.18 -21.34
CA TYR A 135 26.99 -23.10 -21.66
C TYR A 135 27.15 -23.30 -23.17
N ASN A 136 26.04 -23.40 -23.91
CA ASN A 136 26.06 -23.60 -25.36
C ASN A 136 26.67 -22.41 -26.12
N THR A 137 26.55 -21.19 -25.59
CA THR A 137 27.19 -19.98 -26.16
C THR A 137 28.71 -19.93 -25.98
N LEU A 138 29.28 -20.76 -25.10
CA LEU A 138 30.72 -20.76 -24.84
C LEU A 138 31.54 -21.38 -25.97
N ASN A 139 32.75 -20.87 -26.15
CA ASN A 139 33.74 -21.46 -27.06
C ASN A 139 34.33 -22.77 -26.49
N ALA A 140 35.08 -23.52 -27.31
CA ALA A 140 35.59 -24.83 -26.91
C ALA A 140 36.62 -24.76 -25.77
N ALA A 141 37.44 -23.70 -25.73
CA ALA A 141 38.37 -23.46 -24.62
C ALA A 141 37.63 -23.20 -23.30
N GLN A 142 36.59 -22.39 -23.30
CA GLN A 142 35.79 -22.08 -22.11
C GLN A 142 35.06 -23.33 -21.58
N LYS A 143 34.47 -24.12 -22.49
CA LYS A 143 33.77 -25.38 -22.14
C LYS A 143 34.70 -26.38 -21.46
N SER A 144 35.99 -26.41 -21.79
CA SER A 144 36.95 -27.34 -21.16
C SER A 144 37.25 -27.03 -19.69
N PHE A 145 36.93 -25.83 -19.18
CA PHE A 145 37.09 -25.49 -17.77
C PHE A 145 35.91 -25.92 -16.90
N VAL A 146 34.76 -26.24 -17.50
CA VAL A 146 33.57 -26.70 -16.76
C VAL A 146 33.77 -28.15 -16.35
N SER A 147 33.48 -28.52 -15.10
CA SER A 147 33.66 -29.91 -14.64
C SER A 147 32.85 -30.93 -15.44
N THR A 148 33.37 -32.15 -15.59
CA THR A 148 32.70 -33.25 -16.31
C THR A 148 31.30 -33.52 -15.77
N SER A 149 31.10 -33.40 -14.45
CA SER A 149 29.79 -33.56 -13.80
C SER A 149 28.79 -32.52 -14.28
N ALA A 150 29.19 -31.24 -14.31
CA ALA A 150 28.35 -30.17 -14.83
C ALA A 150 28.08 -30.34 -16.32
N GLN A 151 29.10 -30.67 -17.12
CA GLN A 151 28.93 -30.96 -18.55
C GLN A 151 27.92 -32.09 -18.78
N LYS A 152 27.95 -33.16 -17.99
CA LYS A 152 26.99 -34.27 -18.09
C LYS A 152 25.56 -33.81 -17.84
N ILE A 153 25.32 -32.98 -16.83
CA ILE A 153 23.98 -32.39 -16.57
C ILE A 153 23.52 -31.52 -17.74
N LEU A 154 24.43 -30.70 -18.27
CA LEU A 154 24.14 -29.73 -19.34
C LEU A 154 23.94 -30.40 -20.70
N THR A 155 24.48 -31.60 -20.93
CA THR A 155 24.38 -32.32 -22.22
C THR A 155 23.36 -33.45 -22.21
N SER A 156 23.01 -33.99 -21.04
CA SER A 156 22.01 -35.07 -20.93
C SER A 156 20.58 -34.57 -21.11
N TYR A 157 19.70 -35.45 -21.58
CA TYR A 157 18.27 -35.20 -21.46
C TYR A 157 17.89 -35.14 -19.98
N ILE A 158 17.21 -34.07 -19.58
CA ILE A 158 16.57 -33.95 -18.27
C ILE A 158 15.07 -33.90 -18.52
N ALA A 159 14.28 -34.64 -17.75
CA ALA A 159 12.84 -34.52 -17.78
C ALA A 159 12.43 -33.29 -16.96
N PRO A 160 11.36 -32.55 -17.35
CA PRO A 160 10.73 -31.58 -16.47
C PRO A 160 10.45 -32.22 -15.11
N ASN A 161 10.70 -31.49 -14.01
CA ASN A 161 10.43 -31.99 -12.65
C ASN A 161 8.92 -31.99 -12.30
N THR A 162 8.11 -32.04 -13.36
CA THR A 162 6.67 -31.95 -13.37
C THR A 162 6.13 -32.80 -14.51
N THR A 163 4.96 -33.37 -14.30
CA THR A 163 4.27 -34.21 -15.27
C THR A 163 2.83 -33.74 -15.40
N VAL A 164 2.16 -34.13 -16.49
CA VAL A 164 0.72 -33.90 -16.67
C VAL A 164 -0.05 -34.39 -15.46
N ASP A 165 0.22 -35.62 -15.00
CA ASP A 165 -0.47 -36.21 -13.85
C ASP A 165 -0.27 -35.41 -12.57
N LYS A 166 0.95 -34.90 -12.33
CA LYS A 166 1.24 -34.07 -11.15
C LYS A 166 0.46 -32.76 -11.19
N VAL A 167 0.40 -32.11 -12.35
CA VAL A 167 -0.38 -30.87 -12.54
C VAL A 167 -1.88 -31.14 -12.39
N VAL A 168 -2.39 -32.19 -13.05
CA VAL A 168 -3.81 -32.59 -12.98
C VAL A 168 -4.20 -32.91 -11.54
N ASN A 169 -3.38 -33.67 -10.80
CA ASN A 169 -3.66 -33.99 -9.41
C ASN A 169 -3.63 -32.75 -8.51
N LYS A 170 -2.67 -31.84 -8.69
CA LYS A 170 -2.65 -30.55 -7.97
C LYS A 170 -3.95 -29.77 -8.19
N ILE A 171 -4.37 -29.62 -9.45
CA ILE A 171 -5.59 -28.88 -9.80
C ILE A 171 -6.84 -29.55 -9.21
N ARG A 172 -6.96 -30.88 -9.31
CA ARG A 172 -8.11 -31.63 -8.78
C ARG A 172 -8.20 -31.62 -7.26
N LEU A 173 -7.08 -31.42 -6.56
CA LEU A 173 -7.02 -31.36 -5.10
C LEU A 173 -7.24 -29.94 -4.55
N ILE A 174 -7.40 -28.93 -5.41
CA ILE A 174 -7.75 -27.57 -4.99
C ILE A 174 -9.11 -27.62 -4.27
N ASN A 175 -9.14 -27.05 -3.08
CA ASN A 175 -10.34 -27.00 -2.25
C ASN A 175 -10.49 -25.60 -1.66
N SER A 176 -11.56 -24.91 -2.06
CA SER A 176 -11.87 -23.53 -1.66
C SER A 176 -12.13 -23.34 -0.16
N SER A 177 -12.44 -24.41 0.57
CA SER A 177 -12.67 -24.34 2.02
C SER A 177 -11.39 -24.49 2.85
N ARG A 178 -10.25 -24.86 2.24
CA ARG A 178 -8.99 -25.00 2.95
C ARG A 178 -8.29 -23.65 3.09
N LEU A 179 -7.69 -23.38 4.24
CA LEU A 179 -6.87 -22.19 4.47
C LEU A 179 -5.69 -22.07 3.48
N THR A 180 -5.24 -23.19 2.90
CA THR A 180 -4.19 -23.20 1.87
C THR A 180 -4.71 -22.86 0.48
N PHE A 181 -6.01 -22.65 0.27
CA PHE A 181 -6.64 -22.50 -1.04
C PHE A 181 -5.89 -21.55 -1.98
N HIS A 182 -5.65 -20.30 -1.55
CA HIS A 182 -4.97 -19.32 -2.41
C HIS A 182 -3.54 -19.73 -2.77
N LYS A 183 -2.85 -20.39 -1.84
CA LYS A 183 -1.52 -20.95 -2.08
C LYS A 183 -1.57 -22.14 -3.03
N ASP A 184 -2.52 -23.05 -2.84
CA ASP A 184 -2.68 -24.26 -3.66
C ASP A 184 -3.00 -23.87 -5.12
N VAL A 185 -3.84 -22.85 -5.34
CA VAL A 185 -4.13 -22.30 -6.68
C VAL A 185 -2.88 -21.70 -7.31
N ALA A 186 -2.15 -20.85 -6.58
CA ALA A 186 -0.92 -20.24 -7.07
C ALA A 186 0.16 -21.28 -7.40
N ASP A 187 0.33 -22.28 -6.53
CA ASP A 187 1.26 -23.39 -6.73
C ASP A 187 0.86 -24.25 -7.95
N ALA A 188 -0.44 -24.49 -8.18
CA ALA A 188 -0.94 -25.21 -9.35
C ALA A 188 -0.69 -24.44 -10.66
N ARG A 189 -0.94 -23.12 -10.69
CA ARG A 189 -0.65 -22.27 -11.85
C ARG A 189 0.85 -22.22 -12.15
N ALA A 190 1.68 -22.10 -11.12
CA ALA A 190 3.14 -22.12 -11.28
C ALA A 190 3.61 -23.46 -11.88
N GLU A 191 3.08 -24.59 -11.40
CA GLU A 191 3.41 -25.92 -11.91
C GLU A 191 2.96 -26.10 -13.38
N LEU A 192 1.76 -25.65 -13.75
CA LEU A 192 1.28 -25.67 -15.14
C LEU A 192 2.14 -24.82 -16.07
N ASN A 193 2.51 -23.61 -15.62
CA ASN A 193 3.39 -22.73 -16.39
C ASN A 193 4.78 -23.37 -16.58
N ALA A 194 5.30 -24.06 -15.56
CA ALA A 194 6.55 -24.80 -15.67
C ALA A 194 6.47 -25.96 -16.67
N LEU A 195 5.37 -26.72 -16.67
CA LEU A 195 5.12 -27.79 -17.65
C LEU A 195 5.08 -27.24 -19.08
N ARG A 196 4.34 -26.14 -19.29
CA ARG A 196 4.12 -25.55 -20.63
C ARG A 196 5.31 -24.79 -21.18
N LYS A 197 6.22 -24.31 -20.33
CA LYS A 197 7.39 -23.55 -20.78
C LYS A 197 8.32 -24.34 -21.69
N PHE A 198 8.28 -25.68 -21.59
CA PHE A 198 9.22 -26.57 -22.26
C PHE A 198 8.55 -27.70 -23.03
N SER A 199 7.22 -27.75 -23.01
CA SER A 199 6.45 -28.77 -23.70
C SER A 199 5.10 -28.18 -24.11
N ASN A 200 4.68 -28.44 -25.35
CA ASN A 200 3.36 -28.02 -25.83
C ASN A 200 2.29 -29.05 -25.41
N VAL A 201 2.20 -29.32 -24.11
CA VAL A 201 1.34 -30.37 -23.58
C VAL A 201 -0.04 -29.80 -23.26
N SER A 202 -1.07 -30.48 -23.76
CA SER A 202 -2.46 -30.21 -23.40
C SER A 202 -2.87 -31.00 -22.17
N LEU A 203 -3.68 -30.40 -21.30
CA LEU A 203 -4.28 -31.09 -20.17
C LEU A 203 -5.56 -31.82 -20.61
N PRO A 204 -6.03 -32.83 -19.85
CA PRO A 204 -7.35 -33.40 -20.06
C PRO A 204 -8.45 -32.33 -20.04
N VAL A 205 -9.49 -32.55 -20.85
CA VAL A 205 -10.62 -31.62 -20.99
C VAL A 205 -11.21 -31.25 -19.62
N GLY A 206 -11.49 -29.96 -19.42
CA GLY A 206 -12.08 -29.42 -18.19
C GLY A 206 -11.10 -29.15 -17.04
N VAL A 207 -9.89 -29.72 -17.04
CA VAL A 207 -8.93 -29.50 -15.93
C VAL A 207 -8.47 -28.04 -15.87
N GLU A 208 -8.16 -27.43 -17.01
CA GLU A 208 -7.75 -26.02 -17.03
C GLU A 208 -8.89 -25.09 -16.61
N GLN A 209 -10.14 -25.44 -16.94
CA GLN A 209 -11.31 -24.69 -16.49
C GLN A 209 -11.43 -24.69 -14.96
N LEU A 210 -11.20 -25.83 -14.31
CA LEU A 210 -11.18 -25.90 -12.83
C LEU A 210 -10.17 -24.94 -12.21
N LEU A 211 -8.98 -24.81 -12.83
CA LEU A 211 -7.97 -23.86 -12.35
C LEU A 211 -8.41 -22.40 -12.58
N LEU A 212 -9.00 -22.09 -13.73
CA LEU A 212 -9.53 -20.76 -14.04
C LEU A 212 -10.65 -20.36 -13.07
N ASP A 213 -11.58 -21.27 -12.79
CA ASP A 213 -12.68 -21.05 -11.84
C ASP A 213 -12.12 -20.79 -10.43
N ALA A 214 -11.12 -21.56 -10.01
CA ALA A 214 -10.45 -21.35 -8.73
C ALA A 214 -9.70 -20.02 -8.65
N GLU A 215 -9.03 -19.60 -9.72
CA GLU A 215 -8.38 -18.28 -9.80
C GLU A 215 -9.36 -17.14 -9.75
N GLN A 216 -10.52 -17.27 -10.40
CA GLN A 216 -11.58 -16.28 -10.32
C GLN A 216 -12.10 -16.15 -8.89
N LEU A 217 -12.25 -17.27 -8.17
CA LEU A 217 -12.64 -17.25 -6.76
C LEU A 217 -11.56 -16.58 -5.88
N VAL A 218 -10.27 -16.81 -6.14
CA VAL A 218 -9.17 -16.09 -5.45
C VAL A 218 -9.30 -14.58 -5.63
N LEU A 219 -9.67 -14.10 -6.84
CA LEU A 219 -9.89 -12.68 -7.09
C LEU A 219 -11.08 -12.13 -6.28
N THR A 220 -12.18 -12.89 -6.22
CA THR A 220 -13.34 -12.54 -5.41
C THR A 220 -13.01 -12.49 -3.92
N ASP A 221 -12.27 -13.46 -3.40
CA ASP A 221 -11.83 -13.47 -1.99
C ASP A 221 -10.96 -12.27 -1.66
N LYS A 222 -10.02 -11.92 -2.56
CA LYS A 222 -9.18 -10.72 -2.41
C LYS A 222 -9.99 -9.43 -2.42
N ALA A 223 -11.02 -9.34 -3.27
CA ALA A 223 -11.89 -8.17 -3.29
C ALA A 223 -12.67 -8.02 -1.98
N ALA A 224 -13.29 -9.10 -1.48
CA ALA A 224 -14.01 -9.09 -0.22
C ALA A 224 -13.10 -8.71 0.97
N ALA A 225 -11.90 -9.28 1.03
CA ALA A 225 -10.92 -8.93 2.06
C ALA A 225 -10.47 -7.45 1.94
N LYS A 226 -10.35 -6.93 0.72
CA LYS A 226 -9.94 -5.54 0.46
C LYS A 226 -11.00 -4.54 0.93
N GLU A 227 -12.27 -4.84 0.79
CA GLU A 227 -13.36 -4.00 1.32
C GLU A 227 -13.24 -3.85 2.84
N VAL A 228 -13.04 -4.96 3.55
CA VAL A 228 -12.85 -4.95 5.01
C VAL A 228 -11.53 -4.26 5.38
N GLU A 229 -10.45 -4.49 4.65
CA GLU A 229 -9.17 -3.78 4.86
C GLU A 229 -9.36 -2.27 4.77
N ASN A 230 -10.07 -1.78 3.74
CA ASN A 230 -10.34 -0.35 3.56
C ASN A 230 -11.23 0.19 4.68
N ALA A 231 -12.24 -0.57 5.12
CA ALA A 231 -13.11 -0.20 6.23
C ALA A 231 -12.33 -0.07 7.55
N ILE A 232 -11.41 -0.98 7.83
CA ILE A 232 -10.50 -0.89 8.98
C ILE A 232 -9.57 0.33 8.85
N ALA A 233 -9.05 0.61 7.66
CA ALA A 233 -8.17 1.76 7.41
C ALA A 233 -8.88 3.11 7.57
N ALA A 234 -10.20 3.15 7.40
CA ALA A 234 -11.02 4.33 7.61
C ALA A 234 -11.33 4.60 9.09
N LEU A 235 -11.09 3.64 9.99
CA LEU A 235 -11.28 3.84 11.42
C LEU A 235 -10.27 4.85 11.97
N SER A 236 -10.75 5.77 12.79
CA SER A 236 -9.98 6.86 13.36
C SER A 236 -10.37 7.06 14.83
N PRO A 237 -9.40 7.11 15.77
CA PRO A 237 -9.68 7.35 17.18
C PRO A 237 -10.40 8.66 17.49
N LYS A 238 -10.36 9.63 16.57
CA LYS A 238 -10.94 10.97 16.78
C LYS A 238 -12.33 11.14 16.21
N THR A 239 -12.72 10.30 15.25
CA THR A 239 -13.92 10.51 14.43
C THR A 239 -14.81 9.29 14.36
N SER A 240 -14.27 8.09 14.57
CA SER A 240 -15.04 6.85 14.55
C SER A 240 -15.63 6.55 15.90
N THR A 241 -16.90 6.17 15.93
CA THR A 241 -17.66 5.80 17.12
C THR A 241 -17.52 4.31 17.43
N VAL A 242 -18.03 3.88 18.59
CA VAL A 242 -18.17 2.46 18.94
C VAL A 242 -19.01 1.71 17.90
N GLN A 243 -20.04 2.35 17.35
CA GLN A 243 -20.88 1.74 16.33
C GLN A 243 -20.12 1.50 15.02
N ASP A 244 -19.25 2.44 14.60
CA ASP A 244 -18.42 2.28 13.41
C ASP A 244 -17.47 1.09 13.55
N VAL A 245 -16.83 0.97 14.72
CA VAL A 245 -15.97 -0.19 15.04
C VAL A 245 -16.77 -1.49 15.01
N GLN A 246 -17.99 -1.49 15.54
CA GLN A 246 -18.86 -2.67 15.55
C GLN A 246 -19.32 -3.09 14.13
N VAL A 247 -19.59 -2.13 13.24
CA VAL A 247 -19.91 -2.39 11.82
C VAL A 247 -18.73 -3.07 11.14
N VAL A 248 -17.52 -2.52 11.30
CA VAL A 248 -16.30 -3.09 10.70
C VAL A 248 -15.99 -4.47 11.27
N LYS A 249 -16.18 -4.67 12.58
CA LYS A 249 -16.06 -5.99 13.23
C LYS A 249 -17.01 -7.02 12.62
N THR A 250 -18.29 -6.65 12.46
CA THR A 250 -19.32 -7.52 11.90
C THR A 250 -19.00 -7.89 10.44
N ALA A 251 -18.51 -6.92 9.65
CA ALA A 251 -18.08 -7.16 8.28
C ALA A 251 -16.88 -8.14 8.20
N PHE A 252 -15.91 -8.02 9.11
CA PHE A 252 -14.80 -8.98 9.20
C PHE A 252 -15.26 -10.38 9.62
N GLU A 253 -16.18 -10.48 10.58
CA GLU A 253 -16.75 -11.76 11.05
C GLU A 253 -17.60 -12.46 9.97
N ALA A 254 -18.15 -11.70 9.01
CA ALA A 254 -18.88 -12.25 7.88
C ALA A 254 -17.98 -12.85 6.79
N LEU A 255 -16.68 -12.54 6.77
CA LEU A 255 -15.73 -13.15 5.85
C LEU A 255 -15.51 -14.63 6.15
N THR A 256 -15.23 -15.42 5.10
CA THR A 256 -14.81 -16.81 5.30
C THR A 256 -13.43 -16.88 5.97
N PRO A 257 -13.08 -18.00 6.64
CA PRO A 257 -11.74 -18.15 7.25
C PRO A 257 -10.59 -17.94 6.27
N VAL A 258 -10.80 -18.32 5.00
CA VAL A 258 -9.83 -18.12 3.90
C VAL A 258 -9.69 -16.64 3.54
N GLN A 259 -10.81 -15.89 3.50
CA GLN A 259 -10.81 -14.44 3.25
C GLN A 259 -10.22 -13.63 4.41
N GLN A 260 -10.47 -14.04 5.66
CA GLN A 260 -9.93 -13.35 6.84
C GLN A 260 -8.40 -13.32 6.86
N GLN A 261 -7.73 -14.37 6.35
CA GLN A 261 -6.26 -14.42 6.22
C GLN A 261 -5.69 -13.35 5.27
N LEU A 262 -6.52 -12.82 4.37
CA LEU A 262 -6.12 -11.80 3.40
C LEU A 262 -6.23 -10.37 3.94
N VAL A 263 -6.77 -10.15 5.14
CA VAL A 263 -6.94 -8.81 5.72
C VAL A 263 -5.68 -8.42 6.52
N PRO A 264 -4.75 -7.61 5.97
CA PRO A 264 -3.44 -7.40 6.59
C PRO A 264 -3.47 -6.54 7.86
N ASN A 265 -4.47 -5.67 7.99
CA ASN A 265 -4.59 -4.67 9.06
C ASN A 265 -5.57 -5.09 10.18
N VAL A 266 -5.91 -6.37 10.29
CA VAL A 266 -6.82 -6.90 11.31
C VAL A 266 -6.40 -6.51 12.75
N TRP A 267 -5.10 -6.38 13.02
CA TRP A 267 -4.59 -5.95 14.33
C TRP A 267 -5.02 -4.53 14.72
N THR A 268 -5.21 -3.65 13.74
CA THR A 268 -5.77 -2.30 13.99
C THR A 268 -7.20 -2.41 14.50
N LEU A 269 -8.01 -3.28 13.90
CA LEU A 269 -9.37 -3.54 14.38
C LEU A 269 -9.38 -4.14 15.79
N VAL A 270 -8.45 -5.05 16.08
CA VAL A 270 -8.28 -5.62 17.44
C VAL A 270 -7.97 -4.53 18.45
N ASP A 271 -7.05 -3.61 18.15
CA ASP A 271 -6.72 -2.48 19.01
C ASP A 271 -7.97 -1.60 19.33
N PHE A 272 -8.82 -1.35 18.33
CA PHE A 272 -10.09 -0.64 18.51
C PHE A 272 -11.08 -1.42 19.40
N VAL A 273 -11.25 -2.72 19.16
CA VAL A 273 -12.18 -3.58 19.92
C VAL A 273 -11.72 -3.75 21.37
N GLN A 274 -10.41 -3.81 21.62
CA GLN A 274 -9.84 -3.94 22.96
C GLN A 274 -9.80 -2.62 23.74
N GLY A 275 -10.29 -1.52 23.17
CA GLY A 275 -10.36 -0.23 23.84
C GLY A 275 -9.01 0.45 24.04
N LYS A 276 -7.99 0.13 23.22
CA LYS A 276 -6.69 0.82 23.22
C LYS A 276 -6.84 2.31 22.86
N TYR A 277 -7.87 2.64 22.09
CA TYR A 277 -8.20 3.99 21.69
C TYR A 277 -9.43 4.48 22.46
N THR A 278 -9.34 5.66 23.07
CA THR A 278 -10.51 6.37 23.60
C THR A 278 -11.33 6.87 22.42
N LEU A 279 -12.44 6.18 22.13
CA LEU A 279 -13.35 6.57 21.06
C LEU A 279 -14.29 7.68 21.54
N PRO A 280 -14.72 8.59 20.64
CA PRO A 280 -15.82 9.50 20.92
C PRO A 280 -17.04 8.66 21.33
N THR A 281 -17.46 8.83 22.57
CA THR A 281 -18.82 8.51 23.00
C THR A 281 -19.67 9.74 22.72
N LYS A 282 -20.95 9.56 22.40
CA LYS A 282 -21.88 10.69 22.18
C LYS A 282 -21.91 11.71 23.35
N ASP A 283 -21.35 11.36 24.52
CA ASP A 283 -21.55 12.08 25.78
C ASP A 283 -20.27 12.67 26.44
N ASN A 284 -19.18 12.94 25.71
CA ASN A 284 -18.02 13.60 26.33
C ASN A 284 -17.41 14.72 25.47
N VAL A 285 -18.13 15.84 25.40
CA VAL A 285 -17.51 17.18 25.39
C VAL A 285 -17.92 17.87 26.69
N PRO A 286 -17.01 18.09 27.66
CA PRO A 286 -17.36 18.89 28.82
C PRO A 286 -17.50 20.35 28.37
N LYS A 287 -18.74 20.79 28.22
CA LYS A 287 -19.12 22.19 28.43
C LYS A 287 -20.13 22.18 29.55
N THR A 288 -19.68 22.31 30.80
CA THR A 288 -20.59 22.82 31.84
C THR A 288 -21.08 24.17 31.30
N PRO A 289 -22.36 24.32 30.93
CA PRO A 289 -22.79 25.54 30.28
C PRO A 289 -22.84 26.66 31.32
N VAL A 290 -22.30 27.82 30.98
CA VAL A 290 -22.52 29.04 31.77
C VAL A 290 -23.99 29.39 31.60
N LEU A 291 -24.81 29.00 32.56
CA LEU A 291 -26.24 29.28 32.60
C LEU A 291 -26.47 30.79 32.75
N SER A 292 -27.64 31.26 32.29
CA SER A 292 -27.99 32.68 32.38
C SER A 292 -28.87 32.95 33.60
N ASP A 293 -28.50 33.92 34.44
CA ASP A 293 -29.29 34.36 35.60
C ASP A 293 -30.62 35.04 35.23
N ILE A 294 -30.82 35.34 33.95
CA ILE A 294 -32.02 35.99 33.40
C ILE A 294 -32.86 35.03 32.54
N ALA A 295 -32.64 33.71 32.68
CA ALA A 295 -33.43 32.71 31.97
C ALA A 295 -34.88 32.65 32.48
N ALA A 296 -35.79 32.31 31.58
CA ALA A 296 -37.17 31.99 31.91
C ALA A 296 -37.20 30.74 32.79
N ILE A 297 -38.10 30.75 33.78
CA ILE A 297 -38.29 29.65 34.72
C ILE A 297 -39.49 28.82 34.22
N PRO A 298 -39.40 27.48 34.18
CA PRO A 298 -40.54 26.61 33.85
C PRO A 298 -41.77 26.93 34.71
N GLY A 299 -42.95 26.83 34.12
CA GLY A 299 -44.24 27.09 34.80
C GLY A 299 -44.52 28.56 35.12
N LYS A 300 -43.53 29.45 35.00
CA LYS A 300 -43.70 30.89 35.25
C LYS A 300 -43.84 31.67 33.95
N THR A 301 -44.71 32.67 33.98
CA THR A 301 -44.82 33.64 32.89
C THR A 301 -43.62 34.58 32.90
N THR A 302 -42.84 34.56 31.83
CA THR A 302 -41.67 35.43 31.64
C THR A 302 -41.97 36.48 30.57
N ALA A 303 -41.77 37.76 30.89
CA ALA A 303 -41.89 38.84 29.92
C ALA A 303 -40.62 38.92 29.06
N MET A 304 -40.78 38.88 27.73
CA MET A 304 -39.65 38.96 26.81
C MET A 304 -39.10 40.39 26.68
N THR A 305 -37.79 40.51 26.55
CA THR A 305 -37.10 41.81 26.36
C THR A 305 -37.23 42.28 24.91
N LYS A 306 -37.76 43.49 24.69
CA LYS A 306 -37.95 44.07 23.36
C LYS A 306 -36.70 44.82 22.88
N SER A 307 -36.22 44.49 21.69
CA SER A 307 -35.23 45.26 20.93
C SER A 307 -35.72 45.48 19.50
N LYS A 308 -36.06 46.73 19.15
CA LYS A 308 -36.72 47.09 17.89
C LYS A 308 -37.98 46.24 17.65
N ASN A 309 -37.98 45.40 16.61
CA ASN A 309 -39.10 44.54 16.21
C ASN A 309 -38.95 43.10 16.71
N THR A 310 -37.94 42.83 17.56
CA THR A 310 -37.59 41.49 18.04
C THR A 310 -37.70 41.43 19.56
N TYR A 311 -38.43 40.44 20.05
CA TYR A 311 -38.50 40.07 21.45
C TYR A 311 -37.53 38.92 21.71
N LYS A 312 -36.80 38.97 22.83
CA LYS A 312 -35.82 37.95 23.21
C LYS A 312 -36.07 37.44 24.61
N ALA A 313 -35.91 36.13 24.80
CA ALA A 313 -35.84 35.46 26.08
C ALA A 313 -34.77 34.37 26.02
N LYS A 314 -34.32 33.91 27.18
CA LYS A 314 -33.35 32.82 27.33
C LYS A 314 -33.99 31.71 28.14
N ILE A 315 -33.65 30.47 27.83
CA ILE A 315 -34.02 29.28 28.62
C ILE A 315 -32.73 28.51 28.90
N ASN A 316 -32.52 28.09 30.14
CA ASN A 316 -31.40 27.23 30.49
C ASN A 316 -31.79 25.78 30.18
N VAL A 317 -30.90 25.03 29.54
CA VAL A 317 -31.06 23.61 29.21
C VAL A 317 -29.91 22.86 29.88
N ALA A 318 -30.22 22.06 30.89
CA ALA A 318 -29.25 21.26 31.66
C ALA A 318 -29.77 19.83 31.85
N GLY A 319 -28.90 18.83 31.71
CA GLY A 319 -29.28 17.41 31.74
C GLY A 319 -29.78 16.90 33.09
N SER A 320 -29.68 17.70 34.16
CA SER A 320 -30.17 17.35 35.50
C SER A 320 -31.57 17.87 35.84
N GLU A 321 -32.16 18.76 35.03
CA GLU A 321 -33.49 19.31 35.28
C GLU A 321 -34.52 18.63 34.37
N ILE A 322 -35.24 17.65 34.92
CA ILE A 322 -36.43 17.09 34.27
C ILE A 322 -37.57 18.10 34.48
N ASP A 323 -37.47 19.25 33.81
CA ASP A 323 -38.53 20.24 33.82
C ASP A 323 -39.73 19.68 33.07
N THR A 324 -40.72 19.21 33.81
CA THR A 324 -41.99 18.69 33.26
C THR A 324 -42.95 19.80 32.83
N GLU A 325 -42.62 21.05 33.17
CA GLU A 325 -43.47 22.22 32.93
C GLU A 325 -43.10 22.96 31.64
N ARG A 326 -44.07 23.70 31.09
CA ARG A 326 -43.90 24.52 29.88
C ARG A 326 -43.31 25.89 30.24
N PHE A 327 -42.59 26.52 29.32
CA PHE A 327 -42.17 27.92 29.47
C PHE A 327 -43.18 28.83 28.78
N ILE A 328 -43.65 29.85 29.50
CA ILE A 328 -44.65 30.79 29.00
C ILE A 328 -43.97 32.14 28.80
N LEU A 329 -43.78 32.54 27.55
CA LEU A 329 -43.08 33.77 27.17
C LEU A 329 -44.06 34.77 26.59
N THR A 330 -44.18 35.95 27.21
CA THR A 330 -45.15 36.97 26.81
C THR A 330 -44.47 38.19 26.21
N THR A 331 -45.11 38.77 25.19
CA THR A 331 -44.64 39.99 24.52
C THR A 331 -45.60 41.15 24.75
N LYS A 332 -45.09 42.39 24.68
CA LYS A 332 -45.93 43.60 24.76
C LYS A 332 -46.87 43.77 23.57
N ASP A 333 -46.64 43.06 22.46
CA ASP A 333 -47.47 43.12 21.24
C ASP A 333 -48.56 42.03 21.21
N LYS A 334 -49.03 41.60 22.39
CA LYS A 334 -50.11 40.61 22.58
C LYS A 334 -49.86 39.27 21.88
N MET A 335 -48.63 38.78 22.00
CA MET A 335 -48.27 37.41 21.59
C MET A 335 -47.71 36.66 22.80
N THR A 336 -48.08 35.39 22.90
CA THR A 336 -47.59 34.45 23.91
C THR A 336 -46.99 33.24 23.21
N ILE A 337 -45.79 32.84 23.63
CA ILE A 337 -45.04 31.74 23.07
C ILE A 337 -44.88 30.71 24.18
N ILE A 338 -45.39 29.51 23.92
CA ILE A 338 -45.31 28.40 24.85
C ILE A 338 -44.27 27.43 24.30
N ILE A 339 -43.15 27.29 25.00
CA ILE A 339 -42.15 26.26 24.73
C ILE A 339 -42.54 25.03 25.54
N PRO A 340 -42.63 23.84 24.92
CA PRO A 340 -42.99 22.62 25.63
C PRO A 340 -41.89 22.24 26.65
N PRO A 341 -42.15 21.25 27.51
CA PRO A 341 -41.18 20.80 28.50
C PRO A 341 -39.85 20.37 27.85
N LEU A 342 -38.72 20.63 28.52
CA LEU A 342 -37.40 20.37 27.92
C LEU A 342 -37.12 18.89 27.66
N TYR A 343 -37.80 17.96 28.33
CA TYR A 343 -37.70 16.52 28.00
C TYR A 343 -38.21 16.19 26.59
N THR A 344 -38.96 17.09 25.96
CA THR A 344 -39.43 16.95 24.57
C THR A 344 -38.46 17.58 23.57
N LEU A 345 -37.36 18.19 24.03
CA LEU A 345 -36.32 18.74 23.16
C LEU A 345 -35.55 17.57 22.52
N VAL A 346 -35.53 17.53 21.19
CA VAL A 346 -34.85 16.48 20.42
C VAL A 346 -33.33 16.72 20.36
N ASN A 347 -32.91 17.97 20.50
CA ASN A 347 -31.48 18.32 20.53
C ASN A 347 -30.83 17.73 21.80
N GLU A 348 -29.76 16.94 21.64
CA GLU A 348 -28.99 16.31 22.72
C GLU A 348 -28.00 17.28 23.41
N ASP A 349 -28.13 18.59 23.18
CA ASP A 349 -27.20 19.62 23.66
C ASP A 349 -27.66 20.26 24.99
N GLU A 350 -26.69 20.69 25.81
CA GLU A 350 -26.91 21.54 26.98
C GLU A 350 -26.42 22.98 26.72
N GLY A 351 -27.02 23.98 27.40
CA GLY A 351 -26.67 25.37 27.16
C GLY A 351 -27.74 26.39 27.49
N VAL A 352 -27.57 27.59 26.96
CA VAL A 352 -28.59 28.64 26.97
C VAL A 352 -29.28 28.65 25.61
N MET A 353 -30.57 28.32 25.60
CA MET A 353 -31.43 28.43 24.43
C MET A 353 -31.93 29.87 24.28
N ASP A 354 -31.57 30.51 23.17
CA ASP A 354 -32.06 31.83 22.80
C ASP A 354 -33.39 31.71 22.06
N ILE A 355 -34.45 32.29 22.63
CA ILE A 355 -35.77 32.40 21.99
C ILE A 355 -35.93 33.82 21.46
N GLN A 356 -36.22 33.94 20.17
CA GLN A 356 -36.45 35.23 19.51
C GLN A 356 -37.75 35.22 18.71
N VAL A 357 -38.55 36.26 18.89
CA VAL A 357 -39.80 36.46 18.14
C VAL A 357 -39.75 37.80 17.46
N THR A 358 -39.74 37.80 16.13
CA THR A 358 -39.66 39.02 15.33
C THR A 358 -40.98 39.27 14.61
N LYS A 359 -41.57 40.45 14.83
CA LYS A 359 -42.81 40.88 14.17
C LYS A 359 -42.49 41.97 13.14
N LYS A 360 -42.69 41.67 11.86
CA LYS A 360 -42.53 42.63 10.75
C LYS A 360 -43.82 42.69 9.94
N GLY A 361 -44.61 43.73 10.16
CA GLY A 361 -45.92 43.88 9.51
C GLY A 361 -46.84 42.71 9.83
N ASN A 362 -47.22 41.94 8.82
CA ASN A 362 -48.04 40.73 8.95
C ASN A 362 -47.22 39.44 9.08
N ARG A 363 -45.91 39.51 9.22
CA ARG A 363 -45.04 38.33 9.42
C ARG A 363 -44.59 38.23 10.87
N VAL A 364 -44.72 37.04 11.43
CA VAL A 364 -44.19 36.66 12.74
C VAL A 364 -43.17 35.54 12.52
N THR A 365 -41.93 35.76 12.95
CA THR A 365 -40.86 34.76 12.86
C THR A 365 -40.47 34.34 14.27
N LEU A 366 -40.66 33.06 14.59
CA LEU A 366 -40.12 32.41 15.77
C LEU A 366 -38.77 31.80 15.41
N GLN A 367 -37.74 32.13 16.19
CA GLN A 367 -36.43 31.49 16.17
C GLN A 367 -36.17 30.97 17.58
N ALA A 368 -35.69 29.74 17.67
CA ALA A 368 -35.18 29.18 18.91
C ALA A 368 -33.89 28.47 18.56
N THR A 369 -32.79 28.85 19.22
CA THR A 369 -31.47 28.31 18.94
C THR A 369 -30.75 27.94 20.22
N LEU A 370 -30.18 26.73 20.27
CA LEU A 370 -29.32 26.26 21.33
C LEU A 370 -27.92 26.10 20.74
N ASN A 371 -26.90 26.69 21.38
CA ASN A 371 -25.53 26.70 20.85
C ASN A 371 -25.39 27.23 19.40
N LYS A 372 -26.29 28.14 19.00
CA LYS A 372 -26.44 28.71 17.63
C LYS A 372 -27.08 27.78 16.59
N GLU A 373 -27.46 26.57 16.96
CA GLU A 373 -28.18 25.63 16.10
C GLU A 373 -29.70 25.71 16.37
N PRO A 374 -30.56 25.56 15.35
CA PRO A 374 -32.01 25.56 15.52
C PRO A 374 -32.48 24.35 16.34
N VAL A 375 -33.49 24.57 17.19
CA VAL A 375 -34.04 23.50 18.03
C VAL A 375 -35.24 22.81 17.41
N THR A 376 -35.47 21.55 17.78
CA THR A 376 -36.64 20.75 17.41
C THR A 376 -37.23 20.11 18.67
N PHE A 377 -38.55 20.09 18.77
CA PHE A 377 -39.26 19.44 19.86
C PHE A 377 -40.18 18.33 19.33
N ASP A 378 -40.29 17.22 20.07
CA ASP A 378 -41.27 16.15 19.82
C ASP A 378 -42.70 16.60 20.18
N ALA A 379 -42.82 17.62 21.02
CA ALA A 379 -44.10 18.28 21.33
C ALA A 379 -44.23 19.63 20.60
N ASN A 380 -45.48 20.04 20.36
CA ASN A 380 -45.76 21.32 19.71
C ASN A 380 -45.38 22.50 20.62
N MET A 381 -44.55 23.41 20.11
CA MET A 381 -44.54 24.80 20.54
C MET A 381 -45.84 25.47 20.10
N GLU A 382 -46.33 26.40 20.91
CA GLU A 382 -47.53 27.18 20.59
C GLU A 382 -47.17 28.65 20.44
N VAL A 383 -47.55 29.25 19.31
CA VAL A 383 -47.48 30.70 19.11
C VAL A 383 -48.90 31.25 19.11
N ILE A 384 -49.25 31.90 20.22
CA ILE A 384 -50.56 32.49 20.45
C ILE A 384 -50.52 33.95 20.04
N ILE A 385 -51.39 34.32 19.10
CA ILE A 385 -51.54 35.70 18.63
C ILE A 385 -52.95 36.18 18.98
N GLU A 386 -53.04 37.26 19.74
CA GLU A 386 -54.32 37.84 20.16
C GLU A 386 -54.75 39.00 19.29
N GLY A 387 -56.07 39.17 19.13
CA GLY A 387 -56.66 40.32 18.42
C GLY A 387 -56.69 40.19 16.90
N LEU A 388 -56.62 38.97 16.37
CA LEU A 388 -56.89 38.68 14.96
C LEU A 388 -58.38 38.39 14.75
N SER A 389 -58.91 38.70 13.56
CA SER A 389 -60.27 38.31 13.17
C SER A 389 -60.37 36.79 13.04
N ALA A 390 -61.51 36.19 13.39
CA ALA A 390 -61.69 34.73 13.33
C ALA A 390 -61.51 34.15 11.91
N ASN A 391 -61.67 34.97 10.87
CA ASN A 391 -61.49 34.59 9.47
C ASN A 391 -60.04 34.74 8.98
N SER A 392 -59.10 35.16 9.84
CA SER A 392 -57.70 35.33 9.47
C SER A 392 -57.07 33.98 9.10
N SER A 393 -56.27 33.95 8.05
CA SER A 393 -55.52 32.76 7.63
C SER A 393 -54.04 32.93 7.96
N ILE A 394 -53.39 31.85 8.37
CA ILE A 394 -51.96 31.85 8.73
C ILE A 394 -51.24 30.85 7.82
N TYR A 395 -50.20 31.33 7.13
CA TYR A 395 -49.38 30.51 6.25
C TYR A 395 -47.96 30.39 6.80
N ARG A 396 -47.41 29.18 6.79
CA ARG A 396 -46.00 28.90 7.10
C ARG A 396 -45.19 28.83 5.81
N THR A 397 -43.92 29.26 5.88
CA THR A 397 -42.93 28.94 4.83
C THR A 397 -42.29 27.59 5.15
N ASN A 398 -42.40 26.61 4.24
CA ASN A 398 -41.73 25.32 4.38
C ASN A 398 -40.25 25.39 3.97
N ASP A 399 -39.52 24.30 4.16
CA ASP A 399 -38.06 24.24 3.90
C ASP A 399 -37.69 24.50 2.43
N PHE A 400 -38.65 24.40 1.50
CA PHE A 400 -38.51 24.70 0.08
C PHE A 400 -38.90 26.15 -0.28
N GLY A 401 -39.15 27.01 0.72
CA GLY A 401 -39.53 28.40 0.51
C GLY A 401 -40.98 28.62 0.04
N LYS A 402 -41.80 27.56 -0.04
CA LYS A 402 -43.20 27.65 -0.47
C LYS A 402 -44.13 28.00 0.70
N ARG A 403 -45.18 28.76 0.42
CA ARG A 403 -46.25 29.08 1.38
C ARG A 403 -47.22 27.91 1.48
N VAL A 404 -47.38 27.39 2.69
CA VAL A 404 -48.34 26.32 3.03
C VAL A 404 -49.22 26.80 4.19
N LEU A 405 -50.44 26.27 4.30
CA LEU A 405 -51.31 26.61 5.42
C LEU A 405 -50.65 26.12 6.73
N ALA A 406 -50.57 26.99 7.74
CA ALA A 406 -50.07 26.60 9.05
C ALA A 406 -51.14 25.82 9.82
N ASP A 407 -50.72 24.93 10.70
CA ASP A 407 -51.62 24.29 11.67
C ASP A 407 -51.91 25.27 12.81
N PHE A 408 -53.17 25.71 12.94
CA PHE A 408 -53.58 26.61 14.01
C PHE A 408 -55.00 26.37 14.48
N ILE A 409 -55.22 26.65 15.77
CA ILE A 409 -56.53 26.54 16.44
C ILE A 409 -57.03 27.96 16.77
N VAL A 410 -58.32 28.21 16.55
CA VAL A 410 -58.97 29.47 16.94
C VAL A 410 -59.73 29.27 18.26
N SER A 411 -59.41 30.07 19.27
CA SER A 411 -60.09 30.08 20.58
C SER A 411 -60.42 31.52 20.96
N GLY A 412 -61.66 31.94 20.68
CA GLY A 412 -62.12 33.32 20.86
C GLY A 412 -61.34 34.30 19.96
N ASN A 413 -60.65 35.26 20.56
CA ASN A 413 -59.81 36.23 19.86
C ASN A 413 -58.34 35.79 19.71
N ARG A 414 -58.03 34.52 20.00
CA ARG A 414 -56.67 33.95 19.98
C ARG A 414 -56.53 32.96 18.84
N HIS A 415 -55.44 33.08 18.10
CA HIS A 415 -54.99 32.10 17.11
C HIS A 415 -53.75 31.40 17.66
N ILE A 416 -53.83 30.09 17.83
CA ILE A 416 -52.81 29.25 18.44
C ILE A 416 -52.15 28.43 17.34
N ILE A 417 -50.97 28.86 16.89
CA ILE A 417 -50.20 28.13 15.88
C ILE A 417 -49.43 27.01 16.58
N GLN A 418 -49.51 25.77 16.08
CA GLN A 418 -48.78 24.63 16.60
C GLN A 418 -47.60 24.26 15.68
N THR A 419 -46.40 24.11 16.25
CA THR A 419 -45.20 23.76 15.47
C THR A 419 -44.14 23.05 16.31
N THR A 420 -43.49 22.03 15.77
CA THR A 420 -42.37 21.32 16.39
C THR A 420 -41.01 21.97 16.13
N THR A 421 -40.93 22.85 15.13
CA THR A 421 -39.71 23.58 14.76
C THR A 421 -39.97 25.09 14.63
N PRO A 422 -38.97 25.95 14.90
CA PRO A 422 -39.08 27.39 14.66
C PRO A 422 -39.43 27.69 13.21
N GLY A 423 -40.07 28.82 12.95
CA GLY A 423 -40.62 29.10 11.63
C GLY A 423 -41.10 30.52 11.43
N THR A 424 -41.38 30.86 10.18
CA THR A 424 -42.00 32.13 9.82
C THR A 424 -43.44 31.93 9.37
N PHE A 425 -44.32 32.72 9.97
CA PHE A 425 -45.76 32.70 9.79
C PHE A 425 -46.21 34.03 9.19
N GLN A 426 -46.90 33.97 8.07
CA GLN A 426 -47.50 35.11 7.39
C GLN A 426 -49.00 35.13 7.69
N ILE A 427 -49.46 36.22 8.29
CA ILE A 427 -50.85 36.45 8.65
C ILE A 427 -51.55 37.17 7.50
N ILE A 428 -52.67 36.63 7.04
CA ILE A 428 -53.57 37.27 6.09
C ILE A 428 -54.85 37.59 6.83
N ARG A 429 -55.09 38.88 7.04
CA ARG A 429 -56.33 39.37 7.64
C ARG A 429 -57.38 39.41 6.54
N ASN A 430 -58.42 38.60 6.71
CA ASN A 430 -59.61 38.62 5.87
C ASN A 430 -60.69 39.47 6.53
#